data_AF-A1ZQF9-F1
#
_entry.id   AF-A1ZQF9-F1
#
_cell.length_a   1.000
_cell.length_b   1.000
_cell.length_c   1.000
_cell.angle_alpha   90.00
_cell.angle_beta   90.00
_cell.angle_gamma   90.00
#
_symmetry.space_group_name_H-M   'P 1'
#
loop_
_entity.id
_entity.type
_entity.pdbx_description
1 polymer ?
#
loop_
_entity_poly.entity_id
_entity_poly.type
_entity_poly.pdbx_seq_one_letter_code
_entity_poly.pdbx_strand_id
1 'polypeptide(L)'
;MVAGLLKNILVVFLSVLLLEGCIAKAENEITDRVKVALTQSNYHMLSRQFTERVSLSINHENFLYSKTQATFVMREFFRQYPPVNFQYLHQGIMKSGRHYTLGTYKSYGKNYSLAMLLVPHQKDFLIEKLIFVETF
;
A
#
# COMPACT_ATOMS: atom_id res chain seq x y z
N MET A 1 -9.49 41.46 -25.93
CA MET A 1 -8.32 41.04 -25.10
C MET A 1 -8.75 40.20 -23.87
N VAL A 2 -9.75 40.63 -23.09
CA VAL A 2 -10.21 39.94 -21.86
C VAL A 2 -10.82 38.54 -22.09
N ALA A 3 -11.59 38.35 -23.17
CA ALA A 3 -12.23 37.06 -23.48
C ALA A 3 -11.23 35.91 -23.79
N GLY A 4 -10.09 36.23 -24.40
CA GLY A 4 -9.01 35.26 -24.64
C GLY A 4 -8.30 34.85 -23.35
N LEU A 5 -8.16 35.80 -22.42
CA LEU A 5 -7.57 35.56 -21.10
C LEU A 5 -8.45 34.63 -20.25
N LEU A 6 -9.78 34.86 -20.24
CA LEU A 6 -10.76 34.00 -19.55
C LEU A 6 -10.78 32.57 -20.12
N LYS A 7 -10.68 32.41 -21.45
CA LYS A 7 -10.61 31.09 -22.09
C LYS A 7 -9.34 30.32 -21.69
N ASN A 8 -8.21 31.01 -21.61
CA ASN A 8 -6.95 30.39 -21.18
C ASN A 8 -6.97 30.01 -19.69
N ILE A 9 -7.56 30.84 -18.83
CA ILE A 9 -7.76 30.51 -17.41
C ILE A 9 -8.66 29.28 -17.26
N LEU A 10 -9.75 29.18 -18.05
CA LEU A 10 -10.65 28.03 -18.04
C LEU A 10 -9.93 26.73 -18.48
N VAL A 11 -9.07 26.80 -19.50
CA VAL A 11 -8.28 25.66 -19.98
C VAL A 11 -7.27 25.20 -18.92
N VAL A 12 -6.61 26.14 -18.24
CA VAL A 12 -5.68 25.83 -17.15
C VAL A 12 -6.42 25.16 -15.98
N PHE A 13 -7.57 25.71 -15.57
CA PHE A 13 -8.37 25.14 -14.49
C PHE A 13 -8.86 23.72 -14.82
N LEU A 14 -9.32 23.49 -16.05
CA LEU A 14 -9.74 22.17 -16.53
C LEU A 14 -8.58 21.17 -16.60
N SER A 15 -7.36 21.63 -16.93
CA SER A 15 -6.17 20.78 -16.95
C SER A 15 -5.69 20.37 -15.56
N VAL A 16 -5.87 21.23 -14.54
CA VAL A 16 -5.52 20.92 -13.14
C VAL A 16 -6.48 19.89 -12.55
N LEU A 17 -7.78 19.97 -12.85
CA LEU A 17 -8.79 19.00 -12.42
C LEU A 17 -8.54 17.58 -12.96
N LEU A 18 -7.89 17.43 -14.11
CA LEU A 18 -7.56 16.12 -14.70
C LEU A 18 -6.36 15.44 -14.03
N LEU A 19 -5.48 16.19 -13.38
CA LEU A 19 -4.27 15.65 -12.72
C LEU A 19 -4.59 14.98 -11.38
N GLU A 20 -5.59 15.48 -10.64
CA GLU A 20 -5.99 14.94 -9.34
C GLU A 20 -6.57 13.51 -9.44
N GLY A 21 -7.28 13.21 -10.54
CA GLY A 21 -7.88 11.89 -10.76
C GLY A 21 -6.89 10.76 -11.05
N CYS A 22 -5.69 11.07 -11.53
CA CYS A 22 -4.68 10.06 -11.86
C CYS A 22 -4.00 9.47 -10.62
N ILE A 23 -3.80 10.28 -9.58
CA ILE A 23 -3.11 9.86 -8.34
C ILE A 23 -4.00 8.92 -7.52
N ALA A 24 -5.29 9.24 -7.39
CA ALA A 24 -6.25 8.40 -6.68
C ALA A 24 -6.45 7.02 -7.35
N LYS A 25 -6.32 6.93 -8.67
CA LYS A 25 -6.42 5.64 -9.39
C LYS A 25 -5.22 4.73 -9.13
N ALA A 26 -4.00 5.26 -9.18
CA ALA A 26 -2.79 4.46 -8.96
C ALA A 26 -2.71 3.87 -7.54
N GLU A 27 -3.16 4.61 -6.53
CA GLU A 27 -3.24 4.10 -5.14
C GLU A 27 -4.23 2.93 -5.02
N ASN A 28 -5.38 3.01 -5.67
CA ASN A 28 -6.36 1.91 -5.69
C ASN A 28 -5.77 0.67 -6.37
N GLU A 29 -5.01 0.85 -7.46
CA GLU A 29 -4.39 -0.27 -8.17
C GLU A 29 -3.36 -1.04 -7.33
N ILE A 30 -2.48 -0.36 -6.58
CA ILE A 30 -1.53 -1.06 -5.70
C ILE A 30 -2.26 -1.78 -4.56
N THR A 31 -3.24 -1.15 -3.94
CA THR A 31 -3.96 -1.74 -2.81
C THR A 31 -4.75 -2.98 -3.25
N ASP A 32 -5.34 -2.97 -4.45
CA ASP A 32 -5.94 -4.17 -5.04
C ASP A 32 -4.91 -5.29 -5.27
N ARG A 33 -3.74 -4.97 -5.84
CA ARG A 33 -2.66 -5.98 -6.02
C ARG A 33 -2.20 -6.56 -4.68
N VAL A 34 -2.03 -5.72 -3.66
CA VAL A 34 -1.61 -6.15 -2.32
C VAL A 34 -2.68 -7.03 -1.68
N LYS A 35 -3.97 -6.66 -1.79
CA LYS A 35 -5.09 -7.47 -1.32
C LYS A 35 -5.10 -8.86 -1.94
N VAL A 36 -4.92 -8.97 -3.26
CA VAL A 36 -4.83 -10.26 -3.94
C VAL A 36 -3.60 -11.04 -3.44
N ALA A 37 -2.44 -10.38 -3.25
CA ALA A 37 -1.24 -11.05 -2.77
C ALA A 37 -1.41 -11.62 -1.36
N LEU A 38 -2.04 -10.85 -0.46
CA LEU A 38 -2.31 -11.25 0.91
C LEU A 38 -3.33 -12.39 0.99
N THR A 39 -4.41 -12.33 0.20
CA THR A 39 -5.46 -13.36 0.20
C THR A 39 -5.00 -14.68 -0.42
N GLN A 40 -4.06 -14.64 -1.36
CA GLN A 40 -3.53 -15.83 -2.05
C GLN A 40 -2.20 -16.36 -1.47
N SER A 41 -1.71 -15.79 -0.36
CA SER A 41 -0.37 -16.10 0.18
C SER A 41 0.77 -15.94 -0.84
N ASN A 42 0.59 -15.06 -1.83
CA ASN A 42 1.53 -14.91 -2.93
C ASN A 42 2.65 -13.93 -2.55
N TYR A 43 3.63 -14.42 -1.78
CA TYR A 43 4.76 -13.62 -1.29
C TYR A 43 5.61 -13.02 -2.42
N HIS A 44 5.69 -13.69 -3.58
CA HIS A 44 6.37 -13.15 -4.76
C HIS A 44 5.63 -11.94 -5.35
N MET A 45 4.30 -11.99 -5.39
CA MET A 45 3.50 -10.86 -5.87
C MET A 45 3.51 -9.70 -4.88
N LEU A 46 3.45 -10.00 -3.57
CA LEU A 46 3.56 -8.99 -2.53
C LEU A 46 4.91 -8.28 -2.60
N SER A 47 6.01 -9.04 -2.70
CA SER A 47 7.35 -8.44 -2.67
C SER A 47 7.66 -7.57 -3.87
N ARG A 48 7.02 -7.80 -5.03
CA ARG A 48 7.10 -6.89 -6.17
C ARG A 48 6.65 -5.47 -5.84
N GLN A 49 5.73 -5.32 -4.88
CA GLN A 49 5.22 -4.02 -4.43
C GLN A 49 6.12 -3.36 -3.38
N PHE A 50 7.20 -4.01 -2.91
CA PHE A 50 8.12 -3.42 -1.93
C PHE A 50 9.11 -2.44 -2.59
N THR A 51 9.48 -1.41 -1.83
CA THR A 51 10.70 -0.64 -2.05
C THR A 51 11.94 -1.54 -1.92
N GLU A 52 13.10 -1.07 -2.41
CA GLU A 52 14.37 -1.81 -2.28
C GLU A 52 14.77 -2.06 -0.82
N ARG A 53 14.43 -1.12 0.06
CA ARG A 53 14.52 -1.26 1.51
C ARG A 53 13.15 -1.05 2.13
N VAL A 54 12.61 -2.08 2.77
CA VAL A 54 11.25 -2.08 3.34
C VAL A 54 11.31 -2.36 4.84
N SER A 55 10.57 -1.57 5.61
CA SER A 55 10.39 -1.79 7.04
C SER A 55 9.29 -2.82 7.24
N LEU A 56 9.65 -4.00 7.72
CA LEU A 56 8.67 -5.02 8.09
C LEU A 56 8.62 -5.17 9.60
N SER A 57 7.41 -5.31 10.12
CA SER A 57 7.22 -5.70 11.51
C SER A 57 6.15 -6.77 11.66
N ILE A 58 6.49 -7.82 12.40
CA ILE A 58 5.58 -8.89 12.80
C ILE A 58 5.71 -9.00 14.32
N ASN A 59 4.62 -8.82 15.05
CA ASN A 59 4.61 -8.93 16.52
C ASN A 59 5.63 -8.03 17.23
N HIS A 60 5.76 -6.78 16.79
CA HIS A 60 6.56 -5.70 17.40
C HIS A 60 8.06 -5.79 17.16
N GLU A 61 8.55 -6.85 16.52
CA GLU A 61 9.91 -6.85 15.96
C GLU A 61 9.87 -6.03 14.67
N ASN A 62 10.56 -4.88 14.63
CA ASN A 62 10.60 -4.02 13.45
C ASN A 62 12.03 -3.97 12.89
N PHE A 63 12.18 -4.38 11.64
CA PHE A 63 13.48 -4.43 10.97
C PHE A 63 13.40 -3.82 9.58
N LEU A 64 14.51 -3.22 9.13
CA LEU A 64 14.67 -2.71 7.79
C LEU A 64 15.38 -3.75 6.91
N TYR A 65 14.63 -4.37 6.01
CA TYR A 65 15.10 -5.46 5.15
C TYR A 65 15.38 -4.97 3.73
N SER A 66 16.26 -5.66 3.01
CA SER A 66 16.24 -5.61 1.55
C SER A 66 14.97 -6.29 1.01
N LYS A 67 14.53 -5.95 -0.20
CA LYS A 67 13.40 -6.60 -0.88
C LYS A 67 13.51 -8.12 -0.91
N THR A 68 14.72 -8.65 -1.16
CA THR A 68 14.98 -10.10 -1.15
C THR A 68 14.79 -10.71 0.24
N GLN A 69 15.33 -10.09 1.29
CA GLN A 69 15.16 -10.56 2.67
C GLN A 69 13.68 -10.53 3.09
N ALA A 70 13.01 -9.41 2.80
CA ALA A 70 11.58 -9.22 3.06
C ALA A 70 10.71 -10.27 2.35
N THR A 71 11.08 -10.68 1.14
CA THR A 71 10.40 -11.75 0.40
C THR A 71 10.44 -13.07 1.18
N PHE A 72 11.60 -13.42 1.77
CA PHE A 72 11.73 -14.64 2.56
C PHE A 72 10.98 -14.56 3.89
N VAL A 73 10.98 -13.40 4.56
CA VAL A 73 10.18 -13.15 5.77
C VAL A 73 8.69 -13.37 5.48
N MET A 74 8.16 -12.78 4.40
CA MET A 74 6.75 -12.93 4.05
C MET A 74 6.39 -14.34 3.60
N ARG A 75 7.30 -15.06 2.92
CA ARG A 75 7.11 -16.48 2.59
C ARG A 75 6.89 -17.30 3.86
N GLU A 76 7.73 -17.09 4.87
CA GLU A 76 7.63 -17.82 6.14
C GLU A 76 6.38 -17.43 6.92
N PHE A 77 6.06 -16.14 6.98
CA PHE A 77 4.83 -15.64 7.60
C PHE A 77 3.57 -16.27 6.99
N PHE A 78 3.45 -16.30 5.66
CA PHE A 78 2.31 -16.93 4.98
C PHE A 78 2.26 -18.45 5.16
N ARG A 79 3.42 -19.11 5.25
CA ARG A 79 3.50 -20.55 5.53
C ARG A 79 2.99 -20.86 6.93
N GLN A 80 3.34 -20.04 7.91
CA GLN A 80 2.96 -20.22 9.31
C GLN A 80 1.51 -19.77 9.59
N TYR A 81 1.06 -18.71 8.93
CA TYR A 81 -0.25 -18.08 9.16
C TYR A 81 -1.01 -17.90 7.85
N PRO A 82 -1.45 -18.98 7.19
CA PRO A 82 -2.19 -18.89 5.93
C PRO A 82 -3.50 -18.09 6.11
N PRO A 83 -3.84 -17.21 5.17
CA PRO A 83 -4.99 -16.32 5.25
C PRO A 83 -6.30 -17.11 5.13
N VAL A 84 -7.25 -16.78 5.99
CA VAL A 84 -8.66 -17.15 5.86
C VAL A 84 -9.43 -15.98 5.25
N ASN A 85 -9.08 -14.75 5.65
CA ASN A 85 -9.70 -13.54 5.14
C ASN A 85 -8.74 -12.35 5.28
N PHE A 86 -8.88 -11.40 4.37
CA PHE A 86 -8.22 -10.10 4.46
C PHE A 86 -9.16 -8.98 4.03
N GLN A 87 -9.24 -7.92 4.83
CA GLN A 87 -10.11 -6.78 4.56
C GLN A 87 -9.45 -5.47 4.95
N TYR A 88 -9.51 -4.48 4.06
CA TYR A 88 -9.16 -3.10 4.39
C TYR A 88 -10.24 -2.46 5.26
N LEU A 89 -9.81 -1.78 6.31
CA LEU A 89 -10.67 -1.03 7.22
C LEU A 89 -10.68 0.45 6.89
N HIS A 90 -9.51 1.07 6.77
CA HIS A 90 -9.33 2.50 6.52
C HIS A 90 -8.15 2.74 5.59
N GLN A 91 -8.29 3.75 4.72
CA GLN A 91 -7.25 4.22 3.81
C GLN A 91 -7.22 5.74 3.88
N GLY A 92 -6.05 6.35 3.68
CA GLY A 92 -5.92 7.80 3.71
C GLY A 92 -4.50 8.29 3.53
N ILE A 93 -4.32 9.59 3.70
CA ILE A 93 -3.04 10.28 3.52
C ILE A 93 -2.63 10.90 4.86
N MET A 94 -1.45 10.56 5.34
CA MET A 94 -0.87 11.16 6.55
C MET A 94 -0.48 12.63 6.28
N LYS A 95 -0.35 13.44 7.33
CA LYS A 95 0.14 14.84 7.22
C LYS A 95 1.49 14.95 6.50
N SER A 96 2.32 13.91 6.55
CA SER A 96 3.60 13.83 5.83
C SER A 96 3.46 13.59 4.31
N GLY A 97 2.24 13.46 3.77
CA GLY A 97 1.97 13.15 2.36
C GLY A 97 2.06 11.65 2.01
N ARG A 98 2.38 10.79 2.97
CA ARG A 98 2.42 9.32 2.77
C ARG A 98 1.04 8.73 2.86
N HIS A 99 0.74 7.82 1.95
CA HIS A 99 -0.52 7.08 1.94
C HIS A 99 -0.43 5.93 2.94
N TYR A 100 -1.49 5.73 3.71
CA TYR A 100 -1.59 4.65 4.67
C TYR A 100 -2.82 3.80 4.42
N THR A 101 -2.70 2.53 4.77
CA THR A 101 -3.81 1.58 4.70
C THR A 101 -3.82 0.72 5.95
N LEU A 102 -4.98 0.59 6.56
CA LEU A 102 -5.25 -0.25 7.72
C LEU A 102 -6.15 -1.41 7.29
N GLY A 103 -5.91 -2.60 7.82
CA GLY A 103 -6.71 -3.77 7.50
C GLY A 103 -6.68 -4.83 8.59
N THR A 104 -7.48 -5.87 8.38
CA THR A 104 -7.50 -7.08 9.21
C THR A 104 -7.07 -8.25 8.36
N TYR A 105 -6.15 -9.05 8.89
CA TYR A 105 -5.68 -10.29 8.32
C TYR A 105 -6.05 -11.41 9.29
N LYS A 106 -6.94 -12.30 8.88
CA LYS A 106 -7.38 -13.45 9.68
C LYS A 106 -6.71 -14.71 9.17
N SER A 107 -6.16 -15.50 10.07
CA SER A 107 -5.71 -16.88 9.80
C SER A 107 -6.45 -17.85 10.72
N TYR A 108 -6.30 -19.17 10.50
CA TYR A 108 -6.96 -20.18 11.34
C TYR A 108 -6.52 -20.15 12.82
N GLY A 109 -5.33 -19.64 13.12
CA GLY A 109 -4.79 -19.62 14.49
C GLY A 109 -4.62 -18.22 15.08
N LYS A 110 -4.19 -17.26 14.26
CA LYS A 110 -3.87 -15.89 14.73
C LYS A 110 -4.53 -14.85 13.84
N ASN A 111 -5.02 -13.79 14.45
CA ASN A 111 -5.53 -12.62 13.75
C ASN A 111 -4.52 -11.48 13.88
N TYR A 112 -4.44 -10.65 12.85
CA TYR A 112 -3.52 -9.52 12.82
C TYR A 112 -4.24 -8.26 12.34
N SER A 113 -3.97 -7.16 13.02
CA SER A 113 -4.13 -5.82 12.44
C SER A 113 -2.96 -5.53 11.52
N LEU A 114 -3.27 -5.07 10.31
CA LEU A 114 -2.29 -4.68 9.31
C LEU A 114 -2.24 -3.17 9.21
N ALA A 115 -1.03 -2.61 9.20
CA ALA A 115 -0.78 -1.23 8.81
C ALA A 115 0.27 -1.20 7.69
N MET A 116 -0.04 -0.50 6.61
CA MET A 116 0.82 -0.35 5.45
C MET A 116 1.03 1.13 5.14
N LEU A 117 2.28 1.51 4.86
CA LEU A 117 2.62 2.83 4.34
C LEU A 117 3.16 2.72 2.92
N LEU A 118 2.61 3.56 2.06
CA LEU A 118 2.95 3.65 0.65
C LEU A 118 3.70 4.96 0.37
N VAL A 119 4.68 4.87 -0.52
CA VAL A 119 5.46 6.01 -1.04
C VAL A 119 5.33 6.06 -2.56
N PRO A 120 5.22 7.25 -3.17
CA PRO A 120 5.20 7.38 -4.62
C PRO A 120 6.48 6.81 -5.26
N HIS A 121 6.32 6.09 -6.37
CA HIS A 121 7.42 5.58 -7.19
C HIS A 121 7.05 5.64 -8.68
N GLN A 122 7.67 6.58 -9.40
CA GLN A 122 7.34 6.87 -10.80
C GLN A 122 5.86 7.22 -10.99
N LYS A 123 5.07 6.35 -11.64
CA LYS A 123 3.63 6.51 -11.90
C LYS A 123 2.76 5.63 -11.00
N ASP A 124 3.37 5.00 -9.99
CA ASP A 124 2.74 4.05 -9.09
C ASP A 124 3.17 4.35 -7.64
N PHE A 125 2.85 3.47 -6.73
CA PHE A 125 3.30 3.47 -5.34
C PHE A 125 4.10 2.19 -5.04
N LEU A 126 4.88 2.23 -3.97
CA LEU A 126 5.52 1.07 -3.37
C LEU A 126 5.31 1.07 -1.87
N ILE A 127 5.34 -0.12 -1.27
CA ILE A 127 5.27 -0.32 0.17
C ILE A 127 6.63 0.02 0.78
N GLU A 128 6.67 1.10 1.57
CA GLU A 128 7.80 1.47 2.41
C GLU A 128 7.77 0.71 3.74
N LYS A 129 6.56 0.48 4.27
CA LYS A 129 6.36 -0.16 5.57
C LYS A 129 5.16 -1.09 5.58
N LEU A 130 5.31 -2.25 6.20
CA LEU A 130 4.24 -3.21 6.44
C LEU A 130 4.35 -3.79 7.85
N ILE A 131 3.29 -3.63 8.63
CA ILE A 131 3.24 -4.03 10.04
C ILE A 131 2.08 -5.00 10.21
N PHE A 132 2.34 -6.11 10.89
CA PHE A 132 1.35 -7.05 11.42
C PHE A 132 1.43 -7.03 12.95
N VAL A 133 0.34 -6.63 13.59
CA VAL A 133 0.19 -6.67 15.05
C VAL A 133 -0.85 -7.74 15.38
N GLU A 134 -0.45 -8.78 16.09
CA GLU A 134 -1.37 -9.81 16.55
C GLU A 134 -2.49 -9.20 17.41
N THR A 135 -3.71 -9.63 17.15
CA THR A 135 -4.92 -9.21 17.87
C THR A 135 -5.51 -10.42 18.59
N PHE A 136 -6.05 -10.17 19.78
CA PHE A 136 -6.71 -11.15 20.64
C PHE A 136 -8.00 -11.72 20.02
#